data_AF-A0A433SIS0-F1
#
_entry.id   AF-A0A433SIS0-F1
#
_cell.length_a   1.000
_cell.length_b   1.000
_cell.length_c   1.000
_cell.angle_alpha   90.00
_cell.angle_beta   90.00
_cell.angle_gamma   90.00
#
_symmetry.space_group_name_H-M   'P 1'
#
loop_
_entity.id
_entity.type
_entity.pdbx_description
1 polymer ?
#
loop_
_entity_poly.entity_id
_entity_poly.type
_entity_poly.pdbx_seq_one_letter_code
_entity_poly.pdbx_strand_id
1 'polypeptide(L)'
;MFGHGIARTNHKENHVEQRTSLPNELIKEVTGEIAFEETYPRVWPISTFPVREVNDRSKDFVTLHSRKFNMEKILMQRQRVQTVPITQVLYTYKDKSLNYFVFGLEHRVHAPDYPATCCCGCSIL
;
A
#
# COMPACT_ATOMS: atom_id res chain seq x y z
N MET A 1 30.30 -24.44 -23.83
CA MET A 1 29.05 -24.71 -23.09
C MET A 1 28.64 -23.44 -22.37
N PHE A 2 27.69 -22.67 -22.92
CA PHE A 2 27.23 -21.43 -22.30
C PHE A 2 26.12 -21.76 -21.31
N GLY A 3 26.43 -21.64 -20.01
CA GLY A 3 25.44 -21.78 -18.95
C GLY A 3 24.36 -20.72 -19.11
N HIS A 4 23.18 -21.12 -19.58
CA HIS A 4 22.00 -20.26 -19.54
C HIS A 4 21.57 -20.14 -18.07
N GLY A 5 21.98 -19.04 -17.43
CA GLY A 5 21.51 -18.71 -16.09
C GLY A 5 19.99 -18.53 -16.12
N ILE A 6 19.28 -19.23 -15.23
CA ILE A 6 17.84 -19.04 -15.05
C ILE A 6 17.64 -17.68 -14.38
N ALA A 7 17.08 -16.71 -15.10
CA ALA A 7 16.65 -15.44 -14.53
C ALA A 7 15.37 -15.64 -13.69
N ARG A 8 15.33 -15.04 -12.50
CA ARG A 8 14.14 -15.02 -11.63
C ARG A 8 13.73 -13.58 -11.39
N THR A 9 12.49 -13.25 -11.71
CA THR A 9 11.91 -11.92 -11.51
C THR A 9 10.71 -12.02 -10.59
N ASN A 10 10.52 -11.02 -9.72
CA ASN A 10 9.33 -10.91 -8.88
C ASN A 10 8.47 -9.75 -9.40
N HIS A 11 7.39 -10.10 -10.10
CA HIS A 11 6.39 -9.14 -10.58
C HIS A 11 5.46 -8.75 -9.43
N LYS A 12 5.29 -7.45 -9.22
CA LYS A 12 4.54 -6.89 -8.10
C LYS A 12 3.50 -5.89 -8.57
N GLU A 13 2.30 -6.07 -8.06
CA GLU A 13 1.14 -5.26 -8.34
C GLU A 13 0.59 -4.84 -6.97
N ASN A 14 0.37 -3.53 -6.80
CA ASN A 14 -0.08 -2.96 -5.53
C ASN A 14 -1.24 -2.01 -5.79
N HIS A 15 -2.20 -1.98 -4.88
CA HIS A 15 -3.30 -1.03 -4.88
C HIS A 15 -3.52 -0.53 -3.46
N VAL A 16 -3.86 0.76 -3.35
CA VAL A 16 -4.24 1.39 -2.09
C VAL A 16 -5.69 1.83 -2.24
N GLU A 17 -6.55 1.26 -1.41
CA GLU A 17 -7.94 1.70 -1.26
C GLU A 17 -8.05 2.47 0.05
N GLN A 18 -8.37 3.77 -0.03
CA GLN A 18 -8.51 4.63 1.12
C GLN A 18 -9.41 5.83 0.80
N ARG A 19 -9.98 6.45 1.84
CA ARG A 19 -10.97 7.53 1.73
C ARG A 19 -10.48 8.88 2.27
N THR A 20 -9.19 9.01 2.57
CA THR A 20 -8.60 10.25 3.11
C THR A 20 -7.90 11.03 2.01
N SER A 21 -7.49 12.27 2.30
CA SER A 21 -6.65 13.06 1.39
C SER A 21 -5.15 12.78 1.52
N LEU A 22 -4.73 11.80 2.32
CA LEU A 22 -3.33 11.39 2.44
C LEU A 22 -2.83 10.82 1.09
N PRO A 23 -1.68 11.24 0.55
CA PRO A 23 -1.16 10.66 -0.69
C PRO A 23 -0.92 9.15 -0.62
N ASN A 24 -1.40 8.40 -1.63
CA ASN A 24 -1.27 6.94 -1.68
C ASN A 24 0.18 6.45 -1.68
N GLU A 25 1.12 7.22 -2.22
CA GLU A 25 2.54 6.84 -2.23
C GLU A 25 3.11 6.77 -0.81
N LEU A 26 2.66 7.64 0.11
CA LEU A 26 3.09 7.58 1.51
C LEU A 26 2.57 6.31 2.20
N ILE A 27 1.36 5.87 1.84
CA ILE A 27 0.75 4.64 2.39
C ILE A 27 1.53 3.40 1.95
N LYS A 28 2.10 3.39 0.74
CA LYS A 28 2.91 2.26 0.23
C LYS A 28 4.27 2.13 0.94
N GLU A 29 4.71 3.17 1.65
CA GLU A 29 6.02 3.21 2.34
C GLU A 29 5.95 2.82 3.81
N VAL A 30 4.77 2.58 4.35
CA VAL A 30 4.55 2.23 5.77
C VAL A 30 4.04 0.80 5.91
N THR A 31 4.13 0.29 7.13
CA THR A 31 3.52 -0.98 7.47
C THR A 31 2.15 -0.80 8.12
N GLY A 32 1.32 -1.82 7.96
CA GLY A 32 0.02 -2.00 8.60
C GLY A 32 -0.14 -3.44 9.07
N GLU A 33 -1.28 -3.75 9.65
CA GLU A 33 -1.63 -5.11 10.09
C GLU A 33 -1.95 -6.01 8.89
N ILE A 34 -1.56 -7.27 8.96
CA ILE A 34 -1.86 -8.24 7.90
C ILE A 34 -3.27 -8.77 8.16
N ALA A 35 -4.24 -8.33 7.36
CA ALA A 35 -5.62 -8.81 7.44
C ALA A 35 -5.81 -10.14 6.68
N PHE A 36 -5.00 -10.38 5.66
CA PHE A 36 -5.00 -11.62 4.89
C PHE A 36 -3.65 -11.81 4.20
N GLU A 37 -3.10 -13.01 4.20
CA GLU A 37 -1.92 -13.36 3.40
C GLU A 37 -1.97 -14.84 3.04
N GLU A 38 -1.71 -15.14 1.77
CA GLU A 38 -1.51 -16.51 1.32
C GLU A 38 -0.47 -16.57 0.22
N THR A 39 0.17 -17.72 0.10
CA THR A 39 1.17 -17.98 -0.93
C THR A 39 1.00 -19.40 -1.46
N TYR A 40 0.80 -19.51 -2.77
CA TYR A 40 0.62 -20.78 -3.47
C TYR A 40 1.30 -20.71 -4.86
N PRO A 41 1.55 -21.84 -5.54
CA PRO A 41 2.01 -21.80 -6.94
C PRO A 41 1.10 -20.97 -7.85
N ARG A 42 -0.21 -20.98 -7.57
CA ARG A 42 -1.18 -19.99 -8.03
C ARG A 42 -2.19 -19.72 -6.92
N VAL A 43 -2.49 -18.45 -6.69
CA VAL A 43 -3.53 -18.03 -5.74
C VAL A 43 -4.87 -17.88 -6.46
N TRP A 44 -5.96 -18.09 -5.74
CA TRP A 44 -7.30 -17.77 -6.25
C TRP A 44 -7.67 -16.34 -5.89
N PRO A 45 -8.48 -15.63 -6.70
CA PRO A 45 -8.98 -14.33 -6.29
C PRO A 45 -9.68 -14.39 -4.92
N ILE A 46 -9.39 -13.42 -4.06
CA ILE A 46 -10.12 -13.24 -2.81
C ILE A 46 -11.56 -12.88 -3.17
N SER A 47 -12.54 -13.59 -2.59
CA SER A 47 -13.96 -13.44 -2.93
C SER A 47 -14.86 -13.16 -1.72
N THR A 48 -14.33 -13.32 -0.50
CA THR A 48 -15.08 -13.25 0.76
C THR A 48 -14.57 -12.15 1.69
N PHE A 49 -13.66 -11.30 1.24
CA PHE A 49 -13.18 -10.19 2.06
C PHE A 49 -14.32 -9.19 2.31
N PRO A 50 -14.47 -8.64 3.53
CA PRO A 50 -15.56 -7.72 3.84
C PRO A 50 -15.58 -6.44 3.00
N VAL A 51 -14.41 -6.00 2.53
CA VAL A 51 -14.26 -4.83 1.65
C VAL A 51 -14.32 -5.31 0.20
N ARG A 52 -15.36 -4.89 -0.54
CA ARG A 52 -15.61 -5.34 -1.90
C ARG A 52 -14.46 -5.00 -2.85
N GLU A 53 -13.89 -3.83 -2.70
CA GLU A 53 -12.80 -3.33 -3.53
C GLU A 53 -11.56 -4.24 -3.43
N VAL A 54 -11.33 -4.88 -2.27
CA VAL A 54 -10.24 -5.86 -2.11
C VAL A 54 -10.50 -7.11 -2.96
N ASN A 55 -11.74 -7.60 -3.01
CA ASN A 55 -12.10 -8.76 -3.83
C ASN A 55 -11.96 -8.44 -5.32
N ASP A 56 -12.49 -7.28 -5.74
CA ASP A 56 -12.43 -6.82 -7.13
C ASP A 56 -10.97 -6.65 -7.59
N ARG A 57 -10.11 -6.05 -6.75
CA ARG A 57 -8.68 -5.84 -7.06
C ARG A 57 -7.87 -7.13 -7.06
N SER A 58 -8.14 -8.05 -6.14
CA SER A 58 -7.51 -9.38 -6.15
C SER A 58 -7.83 -10.11 -7.47
N LYS A 59 -9.10 -10.06 -7.90
CA LYS A 59 -9.52 -10.63 -9.19
C LYS A 59 -8.80 -10.00 -10.38
N ASP A 60 -8.69 -8.67 -10.42
CA ASP A 60 -7.98 -7.95 -11.46
C ASP A 60 -6.50 -8.38 -11.53
N PHE A 61 -5.80 -8.43 -10.39
CA PHE A 61 -4.38 -8.79 -10.33
C PHE A 61 -4.13 -10.26 -10.69
N VAL A 62 -4.93 -11.20 -10.17
CA VAL A 62 -4.79 -12.61 -10.55
C VAL A 62 -5.02 -12.80 -12.04
N THR A 63 -6.04 -12.13 -12.60
CA THR A 63 -6.32 -12.18 -14.04
C THR A 63 -5.17 -11.56 -14.85
N LEU A 64 -4.64 -10.42 -14.41
CA LEU A 64 -3.50 -9.77 -15.06
C LEU A 64 -2.27 -10.68 -15.09
N HIS A 65 -1.91 -11.30 -13.98
CA HIS A 65 -0.73 -12.16 -13.88
C HIS A 65 -0.86 -13.40 -14.77
N SER A 66 -2.08 -13.91 -14.96
CA SER A 66 -2.34 -15.03 -15.88
C SER A 66 -2.11 -14.71 -17.36
N ARG A 67 -2.13 -13.42 -17.73
CA ARG A 67 -2.07 -12.95 -19.13
C ARG A 67 -0.79 -12.20 -19.49
N LYS A 68 -0.26 -11.40 -18.56
CA LYS A 68 0.83 -10.44 -18.80
C LYS A 68 2.19 -11.12 -19.01
N PHE A 69 2.42 -12.25 -18.37
CA PHE A 69 3.72 -12.96 -18.37
C PHE A 69 3.63 -14.32 -19.07
N ASN A 70 3.06 -14.34 -20.27
CA ASN A 70 2.79 -15.58 -21.03
C ASN A 70 4.04 -16.38 -21.43
N MET A 71 5.23 -15.76 -21.46
CA MET A 71 6.51 -16.41 -21.73
C MET A 71 7.27 -16.84 -20.46
N GLU A 72 6.70 -16.60 -19.27
CA GLU A 72 7.33 -16.91 -17.99
C GLU A 72 6.53 -17.97 -17.22
N LYS A 73 7.23 -18.78 -16.42
CA LYS A 73 6.60 -19.74 -15.52
C LYS A 73 6.43 -19.15 -14.13
N ILE A 74 5.18 -19.05 -13.66
CA ILE A 74 4.90 -18.71 -12.26
C ILE A 74 5.37 -19.87 -11.38
N LEU A 75 6.32 -19.59 -10.48
CA LEU A 75 6.78 -20.56 -9.49
C LEU A 75 5.95 -20.50 -8.22
N MET A 76 5.73 -19.27 -7.74
CA MET A 76 4.93 -18.95 -6.57
C MET A 76 4.25 -17.60 -6.81
N GLN A 77 3.06 -17.45 -6.26
CA GLN A 77 2.30 -16.22 -6.24
C GLN A 77 1.86 -15.96 -4.81
N ARG A 78 2.05 -14.72 -4.35
CA ARG A 78 1.60 -14.27 -3.03
C ARG A 78 0.59 -13.16 -3.24
N GLN A 79 -0.49 -13.19 -2.47
CA GLN A 79 -1.36 -12.04 -2.30
C GLN A 79 -1.48 -11.72 -0.83
N ARG A 80 -1.53 -10.42 -0.53
CA ARG A 80 -1.53 -9.89 0.82
C ARG A 80 -2.47 -8.70 0.87
N VAL A 81 -3.32 -8.67 1.88
CA VAL A 81 -4.16 -7.53 2.25
C VAL A 81 -3.60 -6.98 3.55
N GLN A 82 -3.25 -5.70 3.53
CA GLN A 82 -2.71 -4.99 4.69
C GLN A 82 -3.63 -3.83 5.03
N THR A 83 -3.96 -3.69 6.32
CA THR A 83 -4.73 -2.57 6.86
C THR A 83 -3.77 -1.57 7.51
N VAL A 84 -3.64 -0.40 6.89
CA VAL A 84 -2.80 0.68 7.40
C VAL A 84 -3.65 1.61 8.25
N PRO A 85 -3.35 1.79 9.55
CA PRO A 85 -4.06 2.76 10.36
C PRO A 85 -3.74 4.18 9.89
N ILE A 86 -4.76 5.03 9.79
CA ILE A 86 -4.65 6.44 9.42
C ILE A 86 -5.52 7.26 10.37
N THR A 87 -4.89 8.22 11.05
CA THR A 87 -5.55 9.21 11.90
C THR A 87 -5.42 10.57 11.25
N GLN A 88 -6.54 11.20 10.90
CA GLN A 88 -6.57 12.59 10.45
C GLN A 88 -6.88 13.49 11.64
N VAL A 89 -5.98 14.43 11.93
CA VAL A 89 -6.16 15.42 12.99
C VAL A 89 -6.54 16.75 12.37
N LEU A 90 -7.72 17.26 12.72
CA LEU A 90 -8.22 18.56 12.32
C LEU A 90 -7.95 19.57 13.44
N TYR A 91 -7.40 20.72 13.11
CA TYR A 91 -7.08 21.75 14.10
C TYR A 91 -7.24 23.15 13.54
N THR A 92 -7.39 24.13 14.43
CA THR A 92 -7.44 25.56 14.08
C THR A 92 -6.21 26.26 14.63
N TYR A 93 -5.51 27.03 13.79
CA TYR A 93 -4.38 27.86 14.20
C TYR A 93 -4.49 29.25 13.56
N LYS A 94 -4.54 30.30 14.39
CA LYS A 94 -4.71 31.70 13.94
C LYS A 94 -5.82 31.83 12.89
N ASP A 95 -7.01 31.35 13.24
CA ASP A 95 -8.23 31.35 12.40
C ASP A 95 -8.16 30.54 11.09
N LYS A 96 -7.09 29.76 10.88
CA LYS A 96 -6.97 28.82 9.76
C LYS A 96 -7.32 27.41 10.21
N SER A 97 -8.25 26.76 9.50
CA SER A 97 -8.53 25.34 9.66
C SER A 97 -7.51 24.53 8.86
N LEU A 98 -6.80 23.63 9.53
CA LEU A 98 -5.68 22.86 9.01
C LEU A 98 -5.85 21.39 9.39
N ASN A 99 -5.04 20.52 8.79
CA ASN A 99 -4.95 19.14 9.19
C ASN A 99 -3.54 18.57 9.10
N TYR A 100 -3.34 17.45 9.77
CA TYR A 100 -2.22 16.56 9.53
C TYR A 100 -2.66 15.11 9.69
N PHE A 101 -1.82 14.19 9.23
CA PHE A 101 -2.06 12.77 9.31
C PHE A 101 -0.99 12.07 10.14
N VAL A 102 -1.41 11.10 10.96
CA VAL A 102 -0.54 10.09 11.56
C VAL A 102 -0.93 8.74 10.97
N PHE A 103 0.02 7.99 10.41
CA PHE A 103 -0.31 6.79 9.64
C PHE A 103 0.77 5.72 9.73
N GLY A 104 0.37 4.47 9.47
CA GLY A 104 1.24 3.31 9.59
C GLY A 104 1.53 2.89 11.04
N LEU A 105 2.06 1.69 11.20
CA LEU A 105 2.51 1.20 12.52
C LEU A 105 3.77 1.93 13.00
N GLU A 106 4.50 2.59 12.10
CA GLU A 106 5.62 3.47 12.42
C GLU A 106 5.18 4.85 12.92
N HIS A 107 3.87 5.15 12.92
CA HIS A 107 3.32 6.47 13.27
C HIS A 107 3.94 7.62 12.46
N ARG A 108 4.12 7.43 11.15
CA ARG A 108 4.62 8.51 10.29
C ARG A 108 3.67 9.69 10.29
N VAL A 109 4.23 10.89 10.22
CA VAL A 109 3.46 12.15 10.23
C VAL A 109 3.54 12.82 8.85
N HIS A 110 2.39 13.24 8.32
CA HIS A 110 2.30 14.09 7.13
C HIS A 110 1.53 15.37 7.47
N ALA A 111 2.26 16.48 7.55
CA ALA A 111 1.74 17.81 7.93
C ALA A 111 2.23 18.89 6.93
N PRO A 112 1.80 18.84 5.66
CA PRO A 112 2.32 19.73 4.61
C PRO A 112 2.00 21.21 4.89
N ASP A 113 0.89 21.48 5.58
CA ASP A 113 0.41 22.83 5.87
C ASP A 113 0.74 23.29 7.31
N TYR A 114 1.76 22.68 7.94
CA TYR A 114 2.16 23.04 9.30
C TYR A 114 2.60 24.52 9.38
N PRO A 115 1.96 25.36 10.22
CA PRO A 115 2.10 26.81 10.12
C PRO A 115 3.40 27.35 10.73
N ALA A 116 4.14 26.54 11.49
CA ALA A 116 5.40 26.93 12.11
C ALA A 116 6.60 26.32 11.37
N THR A 117 6.76 26.66 10.09
CA THR A 117 7.99 26.43 9.33
C THR A 117 9.08 27.42 9.79
N CYS A 118 9.49 27.35 11.05
CA CYS A 118 10.62 28.12 11.54
C CYS A 118 11.94 27.53 11.00
N CYS A 119 12.96 28.38 10.90
CA CYS A 119 14.24 28.17 10.22
C CYS A 119 15.16 27.11 10.86
N CYS A 120 14.67 25.97 11.34
CA CYS A 120 15.49 24.94 12.03
C CYS A 120 14.95 23.50 11.91
N GLY A 121 13.96 23.22 11.05
CA GLY A 121 13.46 21.85 10.88
C GLY A 121 12.58 21.33 12.02
N CYS A 122 11.87 22.21 12.72
CA CYS A 122 10.89 21.80 13.73
C CYS A 122 9.69 21.11 13.06
N SER A 123 9.56 19.80 13.25
CA SER A 123 8.35 19.02 12.93
C SER A 123 7.57 18.71 14.20
N ILE A 124 6.25 18.55 14.08
CA ILE A 124 5.46 17.85 15.10
C ILE A 124 5.99 16.41 15.12
N LEU A 125 6.58 15.98 16.23
CA LEU A 125 6.98 14.59 16.50
C LEU A 125 5.80 13.86 17.13
#